data_AF-A0A7G2FBF3-F1
#
_entry.id   AF-A0A7G2FBF3-F1
#
_cell.length_a   1.000
_cell.length_b   1.000
_cell.length_c   1.000
_cell.angle_alpha   90.00
_cell.angle_beta   90.00
_cell.angle_gamma   90.00
#
_symmetry.space_group_name_H-M   'P 1'
#
loop_
_entity.id
_entity.type
_entity.pdbx_description
1 polymer ?
#
loop_
_entity_poly.entity_id
_entity_poly.type
_entity_poly.pdbx_seq_one_letter_code
_entity_poly.pdbx_strand_id
1 'polypeptide(L)'
;MEDYNGGFGGIGTGGGKGKGKNIPNQRKLDVEAQREQAKKTQQDGERAESVEEFPIPKDYGDGSRIDFCWTRTHKHLLQRIVEQKEDDCWAWALVRILQFYYNMNITAIAEQKTLSIKSLVKHVILGKKEAENNNKLDKKSLAVTSLKRAIDYIFEKGIERDYGTQVSIRL
;
A
#
# COMPACT_ATOMS: atom_id res chain seq x y z
N MET A 1 -46.13 -51.85 26.62
CA MET A 1 -46.88 -52.46 25.52
C MET A 1 -46.71 -51.51 24.36
N GLU A 2 -46.00 -51.99 23.32
CA GLU A 2 -45.94 -51.44 21.95
C GLU A 2 -45.28 -50.05 21.77
N ASP A 3 -44.55 -49.70 20.71
CA ASP A 3 -43.76 -50.38 19.70
C ASP A 3 -43.03 -49.28 18.87
N TYR A 4 -41.81 -49.58 18.42
CA TYR A 4 -41.19 -49.26 17.12
C TYR A 4 -41.25 -47.88 16.38
N ASN A 5 -40.17 -47.67 15.62
CA ASN A 5 -39.85 -46.70 14.55
C ASN A 5 -39.36 -45.30 14.98
N GLY A 6 -38.20 -44.79 14.55
CA GLY A 6 -37.46 -45.01 13.30
C GLY A 6 -37.74 -43.85 12.34
N GLY A 7 -36.78 -42.94 12.13
CA GLY A 7 -36.98 -41.80 11.24
C GLY A 7 -35.75 -40.90 11.08
N PHE A 8 -34.96 -41.22 10.07
CA PHE A 8 -33.77 -40.52 9.56
C PHE A 8 -34.09 -39.14 8.96
N GLY A 9 -33.03 -38.39 8.68
CA GLY A 9 -33.03 -37.00 8.20
C GLY A 9 -33.85 -36.71 6.93
N GLY A 10 -34.32 -35.46 6.87
CA GLY A 10 -34.88 -34.83 5.68
C GLY A 10 -34.19 -33.49 5.43
N ILE A 11 -33.35 -33.46 4.40
CA ILE A 11 -32.83 -32.25 3.76
C ILE A 11 -34.02 -31.52 3.13
N GLY A 12 -34.35 -30.34 3.66
CA GLY A 12 -35.32 -29.42 3.07
C GLY A 12 -34.63 -28.35 2.24
N THR A 13 -34.49 -28.59 0.94
CA THR A 13 -34.25 -27.56 -0.08
C THR A 13 -35.51 -26.73 -0.26
N GLY A 14 -35.57 -25.56 0.40
CA GLY A 14 -36.67 -24.59 0.27
C GLY A 14 -36.18 -23.27 -0.31
N GLY A 15 -36.39 -23.06 -1.61
CA GLY A 15 -36.16 -21.80 -2.30
C GLY A 15 -37.10 -20.70 -1.79
N GLY A 16 -36.54 -19.68 -1.14
CA GLY A 16 -37.22 -18.45 -0.74
C GLY A 16 -36.65 -17.27 -1.52
N LYS A 17 -37.43 -16.78 -2.48
CA LYS A 17 -37.14 -15.72 -3.45
C LYS A 17 -37.12 -14.33 -2.77
N GLY A 18 -36.10 -14.06 -1.95
CA GLY A 18 -35.84 -12.72 -1.42
C GLY A 18 -34.99 -11.91 -2.40
N LYS A 19 -35.62 -11.10 -3.26
CA LYS A 19 -34.92 -10.05 -4.03
C LYS A 19 -34.42 -8.97 -3.07
N GLY A 20 -33.35 -9.26 -2.33
CA GLY A 20 -32.48 -8.22 -1.80
C GLY A 20 -31.87 -7.52 -3.01
N LYS A 21 -32.36 -6.30 -3.30
CA LYS A 21 -31.70 -5.43 -4.27
C LYS A 21 -30.28 -5.24 -3.77
N ASN A 22 -29.34 -5.93 -4.40
CA ASN A 22 -27.93 -5.66 -4.27
C ASN A 22 -27.72 -4.32 -4.99
N ILE A 23 -28.08 -3.22 -4.32
CA ILE A 23 -27.80 -1.87 -4.79
C ILE A 23 -26.29 -1.76 -4.69
N PRO A 24 -25.55 -1.75 -5.82
CA PRO A 24 -24.14 -1.48 -5.75
C PRO A 24 -24.01 -0.12 -5.07
N ASN A 25 -23.19 -0.02 -4.04
CA ASN A 25 -23.02 1.23 -3.30
C ASN A 25 -22.44 2.26 -4.30
N GLN A 26 -23.33 3.01 -4.95
CA GLN A 26 -23.06 3.78 -6.16
C GLN A 26 -21.95 4.79 -5.90
N ARG A 27 -21.92 5.32 -4.66
CA ARG A 27 -20.85 6.15 -4.12
C ARG A 27 -19.46 5.52 -4.18
N LYS A 28 -19.32 4.22 -3.89
CA LYS A 28 -18.01 3.53 -3.98
C LYS A 28 -17.55 3.37 -5.43
N LEU A 29 -18.48 3.09 -6.33
CA LEU A 29 -18.18 2.99 -7.76
C LEU A 29 -17.77 4.34 -8.35
N ASP A 30 -18.43 5.43 -7.92
CA ASP A 30 -18.10 6.79 -8.36
C ASP A 30 -16.71 7.21 -7.91
N VAL A 31 -16.32 6.86 -6.68
CA VAL A 31 -14.96 7.10 -6.14
C VAL A 31 -13.90 6.31 -6.91
N GLU A 32 -14.16 5.05 -7.22
CA GLU A 32 -13.23 4.21 -8.01
C GLU A 32 -13.06 4.75 -9.44
N ALA A 33 -14.14 5.22 -10.07
CA ALA A 33 -14.12 5.83 -11.40
C ALA A 33 -13.31 7.13 -11.45
N GLN A 34 -13.45 7.98 -10.43
CA GLN A 34 -12.64 9.21 -10.30
C GLN A 34 -11.14 8.87 -10.15
N ARG A 35 -10.82 7.81 -9.40
CA ARG A 35 -9.44 7.34 -9.23
C ARG A 35 -8.83 6.86 -10.55
N GLU A 36 -9.59 6.15 -11.37
CA GLU A 36 -9.16 5.70 -12.70
C GLU A 36 -8.96 6.87 -13.68
N GLN A 37 -9.82 7.89 -13.64
CA GLN A 37 -9.63 9.12 -14.44
C GLN A 37 -8.34 9.84 -14.06
N ALA A 38 -8.07 10.01 -12.77
CA ALA A 38 -6.86 10.67 -12.29
C ALA A 38 -5.56 9.97 -12.73
N LYS A 39 -5.57 8.64 -12.85
CA LYS A 39 -4.42 7.88 -13.38
C LYS A 39 -4.18 8.14 -14.88
N LYS A 40 -5.25 8.34 -15.67
CA LYS A 40 -5.16 8.56 -17.12
C LYS A 40 -4.62 9.94 -17.46
N THR A 41 -4.99 10.97 -16.71
CA THR A 41 -4.48 12.34 -16.89
C THR A 41 -2.97 12.45 -16.64
N GLN A 42 -2.37 11.53 -15.89
CA GLN A 42 -0.92 11.53 -15.62
C GLN A 42 -0.07 10.89 -16.74
N GLN A 43 -0.69 10.22 -17.73
CA GLN A 43 0.04 9.55 -18.81
C GLN A 43 0.31 10.45 -20.03
N ASP A 44 -0.39 11.58 -20.19
CA ASP A 44 -0.13 12.56 -21.24
C ASP A 44 0.70 13.73 -20.68
N GLY A 45 1.92 13.88 -21.21
CA GLY A 45 2.96 14.74 -20.67
C GLY A 45 2.76 16.24 -20.85
N GLU A 46 3.29 16.96 -19.86
CA GLU A 46 3.86 18.32 -19.85
C GLU A 46 3.06 19.48 -20.47
N ARG A 47 2.64 20.39 -19.58
CA ARG A 47 2.83 21.87 -19.63
C ARG A 47 1.55 22.65 -19.29
N ALA A 48 1.42 22.95 -18.00
CA ALA A 48 1.06 24.27 -17.46
C ALA A 48 0.88 24.12 -15.96
N GLU A 49 1.44 25.05 -15.20
CA GLU A 49 1.18 25.26 -13.78
C GLU A 49 -0.33 25.50 -13.56
N SER A 50 -1.08 24.43 -13.41
CA SER A 50 -2.26 24.44 -12.56
C SER A 50 -1.90 23.56 -11.37
N VAL A 51 -2.10 24.09 -10.17
CA VAL A 51 -1.98 23.33 -8.93
C VAL A 51 -3.14 22.33 -8.96
N GLU A 52 -2.99 21.26 -9.73
CA GLU A 52 -3.96 20.18 -9.74
C GLU A 52 -3.86 19.57 -8.33
N GLU A 53 -4.85 19.94 -7.51
CA GLU A 53 -5.04 19.45 -6.17
C GLU A 53 -5.19 17.94 -6.34
N PHE A 54 -4.29 17.18 -5.70
CA PHE A 54 -4.37 15.72 -5.71
C PHE A 54 -5.82 15.34 -5.40
N PRO A 55 -6.48 14.46 -6.17
CA PRO A 55 -7.91 14.18 -6.01
C PRO A 55 -8.10 13.42 -4.70
N ILE A 56 -8.21 14.18 -3.63
CA ILE A 56 -8.48 13.70 -2.28
C ILE A 56 -10.00 13.60 -2.20
N PRO A 57 -10.56 12.38 -2.04
CA PRO A 57 -11.99 12.22 -1.88
C PRO A 57 -12.48 13.08 -0.70
N LYS A 58 -13.48 13.94 -0.96
CA LYS A 58 -14.10 14.75 0.10
C LYS A 58 -15.04 13.93 0.98
N ASP A 59 -15.48 12.78 0.50
CA ASP A 59 -16.39 11.85 1.18
C ASP A 59 -15.95 10.41 0.87
N TYR A 60 -15.73 9.61 1.91
CA TYR A 60 -15.39 8.19 1.83
C TYR A 60 -16.62 7.27 1.94
N GLY A 61 -17.81 7.85 2.15
CA GLY A 61 -19.08 7.15 2.27
C GLY A 61 -19.38 6.60 3.67
N ASP A 62 -18.50 6.83 4.64
CA ASP A 62 -18.61 6.45 6.06
C ASP A 62 -18.69 7.66 7.01
N GLY A 63 -18.75 8.88 6.45
CA GLY A 63 -18.74 10.14 7.21
C GLY A 63 -17.34 10.59 7.66
N SER A 64 -16.29 9.84 7.36
CA SER A 64 -14.92 10.28 7.59
C SER A 64 -14.53 11.40 6.61
N ARG A 65 -13.65 12.29 7.08
CA ARG A 65 -13.11 13.41 6.30
C ARG A 65 -11.61 13.53 6.55
N ILE A 66 -10.90 14.09 5.57
CA ILE A 66 -9.48 14.45 5.75
C ILE A 66 -9.40 15.83 6.38
N ASP A 67 -8.87 15.87 7.59
CA ASP A 67 -8.59 17.13 8.30
C ASP A 67 -7.28 17.77 7.81
N PHE A 68 -6.30 16.97 7.38
CA PHE A 68 -4.99 17.45 6.93
C PHE A 68 -4.38 16.58 5.82
N CYS A 69 -3.80 17.22 4.81
CA CYS A 69 -3.12 16.52 3.72
C CYS A 69 -1.72 17.07 3.47
N TRP A 70 -0.71 16.23 3.71
CA TRP A 70 0.71 16.56 3.49
C TRP A 70 1.04 16.92 2.04
N THR A 71 0.26 16.46 1.05
CA THR A 71 0.50 16.80 -0.36
C THR A 71 0.28 18.28 -0.65
N ARG A 72 -0.49 19.00 0.18
CA ARG A 72 -0.69 20.46 0.02
C ARG A 72 0.57 21.26 0.29
N THR A 73 1.40 20.79 1.22
CA THR A 73 2.63 21.49 1.65
C THR A 73 3.90 20.84 1.11
N HIS A 74 3.88 19.54 0.86
CA HIS A 74 5.05 18.75 0.46
C HIS A 74 4.79 17.94 -0.81
N LYS A 75 4.04 18.52 -1.76
CA LYS A 75 3.70 17.88 -3.06
C LYS A 75 4.93 17.26 -3.72
N HIS A 76 6.04 17.99 -3.79
CA HIS A 76 7.27 17.53 -4.43
C HIS A 76 7.84 16.21 -3.85
N LEU A 77 7.61 15.91 -2.56
CA LEU A 77 8.02 14.66 -1.91
C LEU A 77 7.03 13.51 -2.13
N LEU A 78 5.74 13.83 -2.30
CA LEU A 78 4.63 12.87 -2.27
C LEU A 78 3.92 12.66 -3.63
N GLN A 79 4.21 13.48 -4.64
CA GLN A 79 3.47 13.50 -5.91
C GLN A 79 3.70 12.28 -6.79
N ARG A 80 4.82 11.56 -6.60
CA ARG A 80 5.18 10.45 -7.47
C ARG A 80 4.33 9.22 -7.11
N ILE A 81 3.32 8.97 -7.96
CA ILE A 81 2.59 7.70 -8.00
C ILE A 81 3.48 6.65 -8.65
N VAL A 82 3.50 5.45 -8.08
CA VAL A 82 4.29 4.34 -8.58
C VAL A 82 3.34 3.21 -8.91
N GLU A 83 3.42 2.72 -10.14
CA GLU A 83 2.74 1.49 -10.53
C GLU A 83 3.41 0.30 -9.83
N GLN A 84 2.62 -0.46 -9.08
CA GLN A 84 3.08 -1.66 -8.43
C GLN A 84 3.02 -2.83 -9.44
N LYS A 85 4.18 -3.41 -9.75
CA LYS A 85 4.31 -4.57 -10.65
C LYS A 85 4.52 -5.90 -9.94
N GLU A 86 4.95 -5.84 -8.68
CA GLU A 86 5.29 -7.00 -7.84
C GLU A 86 4.55 -6.89 -6.49
N ASP A 87 4.49 -7.95 -5.69
CA ASP A 87 3.80 -7.97 -4.39
C ASP A 87 4.57 -7.22 -3.27
N ASP A 88 5.19 -6.08 -3.57
CA ASP A 88 6.11 -5.33 -2.70
C ASP A 88 5.54 -4.00 -2.16
N CYS A 89 4.21 -3.79 -2.23
CA CYS A 89 3.55 -2.57 -1.74
C CYS A 89 3.95 -2.19 -0.31
N TRP A 90 4.17 -3.19 0.53
CA TRP A 90 4.62 -3.01 1.91
C TRP A 90 5.97 -2.29 1.99
N ALA A 91 6.90 -2.61 1.09
CA ALA A 91 8.23 -2.02 1.03
C ALA A 91 8.14 -0.60 0.48
N TRP A 92 7.38 -0.39 -0.60
CA TRP A 92 7.10 0.95 -1.13
C TRP A 92 6.50 1.86 -0.06
N ALA A 93 5.46 1.41 0.64
CA ALA A 93 4.79 2.22 1.66
C ALA A 93 5.75 2.61 2.78
N LEU A 94 6.46 1.64 3.38
CA LEU A 94 7.39 1.90 4.47
C LEU A 94 8.52 2.85 4.07
N VAL A 95 9.17 2.57 2.93
CA VAL A 95 10.30 3.38 2.45
C VAL A 95 9.84 4.80 2.13
N ARG A 96 8.70 4.98 1.48
CA ARG A 96 8.18 6.31 1.11
C ARG A 96 7.79 7.14 2.32
N ILE A 97 7.18 6.53 3.34
CA ILE A 97 6.87 7.19 4.62
C ILE A 97 8.17 7.67 5.27
N LEU A 98 9.19 6.82 5.35
CA LEU A 98 10.47 7.16 5.97
C LEU A 98 11.22 8.25 5.21
N GLN A 99 11.28 8.15 3.87
CA GLN A 99 11.87 9.18 3.02
C GLN A 99 11.17 10.52 3.20
N PHE A 100 9.83 10.51 3.28
CA PHE A 100 9.06 11.73 3.52
C PHE A 100 9.47 12.39 4.82
N TYR A 101 9.44 11.66 5.95
CA TYR A 101 9.82 12.22 7.24
C TYR A 101 11.27 12.70 7.29
N TYR A 102 12.19 12.01 6.60
CA TYR A 102 13.58 12.42 6.57
C TYR A 102 13.82 13.70 5.76
N ASN A 103 13.02 13.90 4.70
CA ASN A 103 13.24 14.97 3.74
C ASN A 103 12.27 16.15 3.91
N MET A 104 11.23 16.04 4.75
CA MET A 104 10.17 17.05 4.85
C MET A 104 10.68 18.45 5.24
N ASN A 105 11.79 18.52 5.99
CA ASN A 105 12.41 19.78 6.41
C ASN A 105 13.64 20.17 5.57
N ILE A 106 13.97 19.41 4.51
CA ILE A 106 15.15 19.64 3.67
C ILE A 106 14.73 20.37 2.40
N THR A 107 15.10 21.64 2.30
CA THR A 107 14.73 22.50 1.17
C THR A 107 15.57 22.25 -0.08
N ALA A 108 16.86 21.92 0.10
CA ALA A 108 17.77 21.62 -1.01
C ALA A 108 17.56 20.20 -1.54
N ILE A 109 17.08 20.06 -2.78
CA ILE A 109 16.79 18.76 -3.40
C ILE A 109 18.02 17.85 -3.42
N ALA A 110 19.22 18.40 -3.65
CA ALA A 110 20.47 17.63 -3.69
C ALA A 110 20.85 17.00 -2.34
N GLU A 111 20.32 17.52 -1.22
CA GLU A 111 20.56 17.00 0.12
C GLU A 111 19.51 15.97 0.55
N GLN A 112 18.42 15.85 -0.21
CA GLN A 112 17.36 14.88 0.07
C GLN A 112 17.87 13.46 -0.10
N LYS A 113 17.48 12.58 0.82
CA LYS A 113 17.93 11.19 0.83
C LYS A 113 16.96 10.29 0.09
N THR A 114 17.52 9.47 -0.79
CA THR A 114 16.84 8.34 -1.41
C THR A 114 17.15 7.07 -0.62
N LEU A 115 16.13 6.22 -0.42
CA LEU A 115 16.24 4.98 0.32
C LEU A 115 15.90 3.80 -0.59
N SER A 116 16.64 2.70 -0.43
CA SER A 116 16.61 1.56 -1.32
C SER A 116 15.54 0.55 -0.95
N ILE A 117 14.51 0.52 -1.79
CA ILE A 117 13.40 -0.45 -1.70
C ILE A 117 13.92 -1.86 -1.99
N LYS A 118 14.76 -2.01 -3.02
CA LYS A 118 15.33 -3.31 -3.41
C LYS A 118 16.14 -3.93 -2.29
N SER A 119 16.94 -3.12 -1.59
CA SER A 119 17.72 -3.61 -0.44
C SER A 119 16.79 -4.09 0.69
N LEU A 120 15.78 -3.30 1.05
CA LEU A 120 14.79 -3.69 2.05
C LEU A 120 14.08 -5.00 1.68
N VAL A 121 13.57 -5.10 0.44
CA VAL A 121 12.93 -6.33 -0.06
C VAL A 121 13.88 -7.51 0.05
N LYS A 122 15.14 -7.36 -0.40
CA LYS A 122 16.16 -8.41 -0.34
C LYS A 122 16.34 -8.95 1.07
N HIS A 123 16.58 -8.05 2.03
CA HIS A 123 16.85 -8.45 3.40
C HIS A 123 15.62 -9.03 4.11
N VAL A 124 14.43 -8.48 3.89
CA VAL A 124 13.22 -8.97 4.53
C VAL A 124 12.78 -10.31 3.94
N ILE A 125 12.90 -10.53 2.63
CA ILE A 125 12.42 -11.74 1.97
C ILE A 125 13.38 -12.93 2.09
N LEU A 126 14.69 -12.71 1.93
CA LEU A 126 15.71 -13.76 2.13
C LEU A 126 15.97 -13.99 3.63
N GLY A 127 15.85 -12.94 4.44
CA GLY A 127 16.26 -12.99 5.84
C GLY A 127 17.75 -12.79 6.02
N LYS A 128 18.13 -12.55 7.28
CA LYS A 128 19.45 -12.05 7.67
C LYS A 128 20.61 -12.90 7.10
N LYS A 129 20.56 -14.22 7.33
CA LYS A 129 21.63 -15.14 6.92
C LYS A 129 21.79 -15.28 5.40
N GLU A 130 20.69 -15.32 4.66
CA GLU A 130 20.73 -15.51 3.20
C GLU A 130 21.05 -14.20 2.45
N ALA A 131 20.61 -13.06 2.98
CA ALA A 131 20.90 -11.77 2.37
C ALA A 131 22.36 -11.34 2.54
N GLU A 132 22.97 -11.62 3.71
CA GLU A 132 24.39 -11.37 3.98
C GLU A 132 25.32 -12.20 3.08
N ASN A 133 24.88 -13.40 2.67
CA ASN A 133 25.59 -14.24 1.72
C ASN A 133 25.45 -13.78 0.25
N ASN A 134 24.86 -12.61 0.01
CA ASN A 134 24.63 -12.05 -1.33
C ASN A 134 23.83 -12.96 -2.28
N ASN A 135 23.00 -13.85 -1.73
CA ASN A 135 22.11 -14.67 -2.53
C ASN A 135 21.18 -13.80 -3.39
N LYS A 136 20.96 -14.23 -4.63
CA LYS A 136 19.99 -13.59 -5.53
C LYS A 136 18.57 -13.84 -5.03
N LEU A 137 17.72 -12.85 -5.27
CA LEU A 137 16.32 -12.92 -4.90
C LEU A 137 15.53 -13.66 -5.99
N ASP A 138 15.47 -14.98 -5.89
CA ASP A 138 14.80 -15.83 -6.90
C ASP A 138 13.36 -16.20 -6.51
N LYS A 139 12.78 -15.56 -5.47
CA LYS A 139 11.43 -15.87 -5.01
C LYS A 139 10.35 -15.28 -5.93
N LYS A 140 9.36 -16.10 -6.26
CA LYS A 140 8.22 -15.74 -7.13
C LYS A 140 7.23 -14.75 -6.54
N SER A 141 7.15 -14.63 -5.21
CA SER A 141 6.31 -13.64 -4.53
C SER A 141 7.12 -12.85 -3.52
N LEU A 142 6.87 -11.54 -3.51
CA LEU A 142 7.46 -10.57 -2.59
C LEU A 142 6.52 -10.22 -1.44
N ALA A 143 5.36 -10.89 -1.37
CA ALA A 143 4.39 -10.67 -0.32
C ALA A 143 4.96 -11.05 1.04
N VAL A 144 4.65 -10.25 2.05
CA VAL A 144 4.93 -10.55 3.46
C VAL A 144 3.63 -10.85 4.19
N THR A 145 3.66 -11.85 5.07
CA THR A 145 2.51 -12.19 5.92
C THR A 145 2.33 -11.22 7.09
N SER A 146 3.40 -10.49 7.45
CA SER A 146 3.38 -9.50 8.52
C SER A 146 4.43 -8.41 8.27
N LEU A 147 4.06 -7.16 8.56
CA LEU A 147 4.98 -6.02 8.54
C LEU A 147 5.99 -6.05 9.68
N LYS A 148 5.76 -6.84 10.74
CA LYS A 148 6.63 -6.86 11.93
C LYS A 148 8.09 -7.10 11.56
N ARG A 149 8.35 -8.06 10.68
CA ARG A 149 9.71 -8.39 10.24
C ARG A 149 10.40 -7.24 9.50
N ALA A 150 9.66 -6.51 8.66
CA ALA A 150 10.19 -5.34 7.97
C ALA A 150 10.49 -4.22 8.96
N ILE A 151 9.57 -3.96 9.90
CA ILE A 151 9.73 -2.94 10.94
C ILE A 151 10.92 -3.26 11.85
N ASP A 152 11.00 -4.50 12.38
CA ASP A 152 12.12 -4.95 13.21
C ASP A 152 13.46 -4.77 12.48
N TYR A 153 13.53 -5.16 11.20
CA TYR A 153 14.74 -4.98 10.40
C TYR A 153 15.12 -3.49 10.28
N ILE A 154 14.15 -2.62 10.00
CA ILE A 154 14.36 -1.17 9.91
C ILE A 154 14.87 -0.61 11.23
N PHE A 155 14.33 -1.04 12.37
CA PHE A 155 14.79 -0.62 13.69
C PHE A 155 16.21 -1.11 14.01
N GLU A 156 16.51 -2.38 13.71
CA GLU A 156 17.81 -2.98 14.05
C GLU A 156 18.95 -2.52 13.13
N LYS A 157 18.67 -2.32 11.85
CA LYS A 157 19.69 -2.10 10.80
C LYS A 157 19.54 -0.79 10.05
N GLY A 158 18.34 -0.21 10.03
CA GLY A 158 18.03 0.92 9.16
C GLY A 158 17.79 0.49 7.72
N ILE A 159 17.79 1.47 6.81
CA ILE A 159 17.59 1.25 5.37
C ILE A 159 18.78 1.85 4.61
N GLU A 160 19.22 1.14 3.59
CA GLU A 160 20.26 1.61 2.67
C GLU A 160 19.79 2.80 1.84
N ARG A 161 20.70 3.73 1.56
CA ARG A 161 20.51 4.69 0.47
C ARG A 161 20.61 3.96 -0.86
N ASP A 162 20.00 4.52 -1.90
CA ASP A 162 20.13 3.96 -3.25
C ASP A 162 21.57 3.95 -3.79
N TYR A 163 22.49 4.69 -3.16
CA TYR A 163 23.93 4.67 -3.46
C TYR A 163 24.74 3.65 -2.61
N GLY A 164 24.07 2.76 -1.85
CA GLY A 164 24.71 1.66 -1.11
C GLY A 164 25.20 1.97 0.31
N THR A 165 24.85 3.13 0.89
CA THR A 165 25.22 3.50 2.28
C THR A 165 24.04 3.38 3.23
N GLN A 166 24.15 2.66 4.34
CA GLN A 166 23.08 2.52 5.35
C GLN A 166 22.78 3.82 6.12
N VAL A 167 21.50 4.10 6.36
CA VAL A 167 21.03 5.16 7.26
C VAL A 167 20.39 4.52 8.49
N SER A 168 21.00 4.73 9.65
CA SER A 168 20.38 4.37 10.94
C SER A 168 19.24 5.34 11.23
N ILE A 169 18.02 4.81 11.36
CA ILE A 169 16.84 5.57 11.75
C ILE A 169 16.78 5.53 13.27
N ARG A 170 17.08 6.65 13.93
CA ARG A 170 16.77 6.84 15.34
C ARG A 170 15.42 7.57 15.41
N LEU A 171 14.38 6.85 15.79
CA LEU A 171 13.08 7.42 16.16
C LEU A 171 13.12 7.94 17.59
#